data_AF-A0A926HW45-F1
#
_entry.id   AF-A0A926HW45-F1
#
_cell.length_a   1.000
_cell.length_b   1.000
_cell.length_c   1.000
_cell.angle_alpha   90.00
_cell.angle_beta   90.00
_cell.angle_gamma   90.00
#
_symmetry.space_group_name_H-M   'P 1'
#
loop_
_entity.id
_entity.type
_entity.pdbx_description
1 polymer ?
#
loop_
_entity_poly.entity_id
_entity_poly.type
_entity_poly.pdbx_seq_one_letter_code
_entity_poly.pdbx_strand_id
1 'polypeptide(L)'
;MLSHGVILCLSAACAAILYGVFWAVFSRPVPLARHLARFALLAYMLALFALVLNPQPSVTPELRAAMTNFFPGFQLSTALHNRDSVMLLQIFLNILAFVPLGLLLPIVFPRPFRRLLPTALAGLLTTGLIESLQFLFPALGRIFDVDDILCNLVGCVLGYLLYIFAASLLAGRSWWQTICPYVPKKNTRIACGSLAALFVLSGALLYFWGYGADWDRLNVVNTRLYRPSSLVLAGPEPAEPPCYAYQGIDPAPDEQMAALKDTFSIAGETRRLEDGSLYAAGTDGDLTLNPADGSFTYSRGSFPRQAYAPLAPQSAMRQARLILQQYGLYQEGLQGEIAFPVSLSSGEAGEETLTVGQTVTFSFPPSYLSAEGEITVSYGQNGLVKIHSSIRRYEKQGELSLHPLADCLSSPASLQISSLDTNGLSHPDVIVIQEARLCYRRTVLGNRLPVWSCTGTAQKDGRETAAALEFPAFY
;
A
#
# COMPACT_ATOMS: atom_id res chain seq x y z
N MET A 1 4.43 7.90 26.53
CA MET A 1 5.45 8.33 25.55
C MET A 1 5.71 9.81 25.71
N LEU A 2 6.95 10.28 25.58
CA LEU A 2 7.25 11.70 25.59
C LEU A 2 6.75 12.33 24.28
N SER A 3 6.24 13.55 24.33
CA SER A 3 5.87 14.28 23.12
C SER A 3 7.13 14.65 22.32
N HIS A 4 6.99 14.76 21.00
CA HIS A 4 8.09 15.11 20.09
C HIS A 4 8.81 16.41 20.52
N GLY A 5 8.04 17.41 20.97
CA GLY A 5 8.60 18.67 21.48
C GLY A 5 9.45 18.48 22.74
N VAL A 6 9.03 17.62 23.67
CA VAL A 6 9.80 17.33 24.89
C VAL A 6 11.11 16.61 24.56
N ILE A 7 11.09 15.68 23.61
CA ILE A 7 12.31 14.97 23.15
C ILE A 7 13.33 15.97 22.59
N LEU A 8 12.89 16.91 21.73
CA LEU A 8 13.77 17.93 21.17
C LEU A 8 14.39 18.83 22.25
N CYS A 9 13.60 19.26 23.23
CA CYS A 9 14.09 20.08 24.34
C CYS A 9 15.11 19.32 25.21
N LEU A 10 14.84 18.06 25.53
CA LEU A 10 15.77 17.23 26.32
C LEU A 10 17.07 16.95 25.56
N SER A 11 17.00 16.65 24.27
CA SER A 11 18.19 16.45 23.44
C SER A 11 19.06 17.71 23.36
N ALA A 12 18.44 18.89 23.26
CA ALA A 12 19.17 20.17 23.29
C ALA A 12 19.82 20.44 24.66
N ALA A 13 19.12 20.15 25.77
CA ALA A 13 19.66 20.30 27.11
C ALA A 13 20.83 19.34 27.37
N CYS A 14 20.69 18.06 27.00
CA CYS A 14 21.77 17.08 27.07
C CYS A 14 22.97 17.49 26.21
N ALA A 15 22.74 17.99 25.00
CA ALA A 15 23.80 18.52 24.15
C ALA A 15 24.54 19.67 24.81
N ALA A 16 23.83 20.57 25.50
CA ALA A 16 24.44 21.73 26.17
C ALA A 16 25.35 21.29 27.32
N ILE A 17 24.92 20.30 28.11
CA ILE A 17 25.71 19.74 29.21
C ILE A 17 26.96 19.04 28.66
N LEU A 18 26.79 18.10 27.71
CA LEU A 18 27.89 17.33 27.12
C LEU A 18 28.90 18.24 26.41
N TYR A 19 28.41 19.23 25.66
CA TYR A 19 29.27 20.17 24.97
C TYR A 19 29.98 21.13 25.92
N GLY A 20 29.30 21.57 26.99
CA GLY A 20 29.89 22.39 28.04
C GLY A 20 31.06 21.69 28.74
N VAL A 21 30.90 20.40 29.07
CA VAL A 21 31.98 19.56 29.63
C VAL A 21 33.13 19.40 28.63
N PHE A 22 32.83 19.08 27.37
CA PHE A 22 33.85 18.98 26.32
C PHE A 22 34.64 20.28 26.16
N TRP A 23 33.94 21.43 26.16
CA TRP A 23 34.57 22.73 26.03
C TRP A 23 35.48 23.03 27.23
N ALA A 24 35.01 22.80 28.45
CA ALA A 24 35.78 23.00 29.67
C ALA A 24 37.07 22.17 29.68
N VAL A 25 36.98 20.89 29.30
CA VAL A 25 38.11 19.93 29.35
C VAL A 25 39.09 20.13 28.21
N PHE A 26 38.61 20.38 26.99
CA PHE A 26 39.44 20.38 25.78
C PHE A 26 39.73 21.79 25.24
N SER A 27 39.57 22.81 26.09
CA SER A 27 39.81 24.24 25.86
C SER A 27 40.97 24.52 24.89
N ARG A 28 40.68 24.51 23.59
CA ARG A 28 41.58 24.97 22.52
C ARG A 28 41.02 26.28 21.98
N PRO A 29 41.87 27.22 21.53
CA PRO A 29 41.43 28.48 20.95
C PRO A 29 40.80 28.20 19.58
N VAL A 30 39.52 27.86 19.60
CA VAL A 30 38.70 27.62 18.41
C VAL A 30 37.65 28.74 18.35
N PRO A 31 37.38 29.32 17.17
CA PRO A 31 36.39 30.39 17.06
C PRO A 31 34.99 29.95 17.52
N LEU A 32 34.24 30.84 18.18
CA LEU A 32 32.88 30.60 18.70
C LEU A 32 31.96 29.98 17.64
N ALA A 33 32.06 30.45 16.40
CA ALA A 33 31.22 29.97 15.31
C ALA A 33 31.45 28.47 14.99
N ARG A 34 32.66 27.93 15.20
CA ARG A 34 32.93 26.50 15.07
C ARG A 34 32.42 25.71 16.28
N HIS A 35 32.35 26.34 17.45
CA HIS A 35 31.71 25.74 18.62
C HIS A 35 30.20 25.58 18.40
N LEU A 36 29.54 26.62 17.88
CA LEU A 36 28.11 26.57 17.52
C LEU A 36 27.81 25.48 16.49
N ALA A 37 28.63 25.32 15.45
CA ALA A 37 28.44 24.26 14.45
C ALA A 37 28.56 22.85 15.05
N ARG A 38 29.55 22.62 15.95
CA ARG A 38 29.71 21.34 16.66
C ARG A 38 28.55 21.06 17.60
N PHE A 39 28.11 22.07 18.34
CA PHE A 39 26.94 21.97 19.22
C PHE A 39 25.68 21.64 18.42
N ALA A 40 25.45 22.31 17.29
CA ALA A 40 24.30 22.06 16.42
C ALA A 40 24.30 20.60 15.91
N LEU A 41 25.45 20.09 15.47
CA LEU A 41 25.57 18.68 15.06
C LEU A 41 25.27 17.72 16.23
N LEU A 42 25.81 17.98 17.42
CA LEU A 42 25.58 17.13 18.59
C LEU A 42 24.09 17.13 19.00
N ALA A 43 23.48 18.31 19.10
CA ALA A 43 22.07 18.46 19.45
C ALA A 43 21.17 17.76 18.43
N TYR A 44 21.47 17.92 17.13
CA TYR A 44 20.79 17.22 16.05
C TYR A 44 20.92 15.70 16.18
N MET A 45 22.13 15.17 16.38
CA MET A 45 22.34 13.73 16.50
C MET A 45 21.59 13.14 17.71
N LEU A 46 21.60 13.83 18.85
CA LEU A 46 20.83 13.43 20.02
C LEU A 46 19.32 13.49 19.78
N ALA A 47 18.83 14.51 19.07
CA ALA A 47 17.43 14.61 18.70
C ALA A 47 17.01 13.47 17.76
N LEU A 48 17.81 13.20 16.72
CA LEU A 48 17.57 12.12 15.76
C LEU A 48 17.50 10.77 16.46
N PHE A 49 18.51 10.42 17.26
CA PHE A 49 18.53 9.15 17.98
C PHE A 49 17.39 9.05 19.01
N ALA A 50 17.10 10.11 19.77
CA ALA A 50 16.02 10.08 20.75
C ALA A 50 14.63 9.93 20.09
N LEU A 51 14.43 10.54 18.92
CA LEU A 51 13.19 10.40 18.15
C LEU A 51 13.03 8.99 17.59
N VAL A 52 14.11 8.45 17.02
CA VAL A 52 14.16 7.12 16.40
C VAL A 52 14.00 6.00 17.41
N LEU A 53 14.63 6.15 18.58
CA LEU A 53 14.59 5.18 19.68
C LEU A 53 13.39 5.37 20.61
N ASN A 54 12.53 6.36 20.35
CA ASN A 54 11.28 6.52 21.09
C ASN A 54 10.37 5.32 20.78
N PRO A 55 10.09 4.45 21.78
CA PRO A 55 9.28 3.26 21.55
C PRO A 55 7.92 3.64 20.98
N GLN A 56 7.46 2.90 19.98
CA GLN A 56 6.11 2.95 19.45
C GLN A 56 5.29 1.77 20.00
N PRO A 57 3.94 1.80 19.93
CA PRO A 57 3.12 0.68 20.37
C PRO A 57 3.60 -0.61 19.70
N SER A 58 3.84 -1.65 20.50
CA SER A 58 4.40 -2.91 20.03
C SER A 58 3.52 -3.53 18.95
N VAL A 59 4.10 -3.79 17.78
CA VAL A 59 3.49 -4.55 16.70
C VAL A 59 3.68 -6.03 17.00
N THR A 60 2.67 -6.89 16.76
CA THR A 60 2.83 -8.34 16.93
C THR A 60 3.95 -8.87 16.04
N PRO A 61 4.69 -9.94 16.43
CA PRO A 61 5.77 -10.50 15.63
C PRO A 61 5.35 -10.85 14.19
N GLU A 62 4.13 -11.36 14.03
CA GLU A 62 3.55 -11.76 12.75
C GLU A 62 3.31 -10.56 11.84
N LEU A 63 2.71 -9.48 12.39
CA LEU A 63 2.45 -8.25 11.64
C LEU A 63 3.77 -7.52 11.32
N ARG A 64 4.75 -7.57 12.22
CA ARG A 64 6.10 -7.04 11.97
C ARG A 64 6.78 -7.76 10.80
N ALA A 65 6.70 -9.08 10.76
CA ALA A 65 7.27 -9.87 9.67
C ALA A 65 6.59 -9.58 8.33
N ALA A 66 5.27 -9.43 8.32
CA ALA A 66 4.48 -9.13 7.12
C ALA A 66 4.71 -7.71 6.58
N MET A 67 4.97 -6.73 7.45
CA MET A 67 5.15 -5.33 7.06
C MET A 67 6.61 -4.93 6.81
N THR A 68 7.57 -5.83 7.09
CA THR A 68 8.99 -5.54 6.85
C THR A 68 9.24 -5.40 5.34
N ASN A 69 9.75 -4.25 4.92
CA ASN A 69 10.01 -3.97 3.52
C ASN A 69 11.49 -4.14 3.19
N PHE A 70 11.80 -5.08 2.30
CA PHE A 70 13.14 -5.31 1.75
C PHE A 70 13.30 -4.84 0.30
N PHE A 71 12.24 -4.34 -0.33
CA PHE A 71 12.22 -3.99 -1.74
C PHE A 71 12.35 -2.47 -1.94
N PRO A 72 13.46 -1.99 -2.51
CA PRO A 72 13.63 -0.58 -2.88
C PRO A 72 12.47 -0.07 -3.76
N GLY A 73 11.96 1.10 -3.42
CA GLY A 73 10.90 1.81 -4.13
C GLY A 73 9.49 1.30 -3.86
N PHE A 74 9.31 0.30 -2.98
CA PHE A 74 8.01 -0.32 -2.74
C PHE A 74 7.04 0.64 -2.04
N GLN A 75 7.45 1.33 -0.97
CA GLN A 75 6.61 2.31 -0.28
C GLN A 75 6.29 3.50 -1.17
N LEU A 76 7.27 4.04 -1.90
CA LEU A 76 7.03 5.15 -2.81
C LEU A 76 6.07 4.76 -3.95
N SER A 77 6.28 3.59 -4.56
CA SER A 77 5.37 3.04 -5.57
C SER A 77 3.96 2.89 -5.01
N THR A 78 3.84 2.32 -3.82
CA THR A 78 2.55 2.11 -3.14
C THR A 78 1.89 3.44 -2.79
N ALA A 79 2.66 4.44 -2.35
CA ALA A 79 2.15 5.77 -2.00
C ALA A 79 1.64 6.51 -3.24
N LEU A 80 2.35 6.40 -4.36
CA LEU A 80 1.94 7.00 -5.63
C LEU A 80 0.75 6.27 -6.26
N HIS A 81 0.77 4.93 -6.24
CA HIS A 81 -0.30 4.10 -6.78
C HIS A 81 -1.61 4.29 -6.01
N ASN A 82 -1.53 4.27 -4.68
CA ASN A 82 -2.69 4.45 -3.78
C ASN A 82 -3.01 5.93 -3.52
N ARG A 83 -2.20 6.86 -4.02
CA ARG A 83 -2.32 8.32 -3.79
C ARG A 83 -2.40 8.69 -2.29
N ASP A 84 -1.59 8.02 -1.49
CA ASP A 84 -1.56 8.18 -0.03
C ASP A 84 -0.76 9.43 0.36
N SER A 85 -1.47 10.52 0.70
CA SER A 85 -0.86 11.78 1.10
C SER A 85 -0.09 11.70 2.43
N VAL A 86 -0.47 10.82 3.35
CA VAL A 86 0.20 10.63 4.64
C VAL A 86 1.52 9.88 4.45
N MET A 87 1.51 8.82 3.64
CA MET A 87 2.73 8.06 3.33
C MET A 87 3.71 8.90 2.49
N LEU A 88 3.21 9.72 1.56
CA LEU A 88 4.04 10.69 0.85
C LEU A 88 4.65 11.74 1.80
N LEU A 89 3.90 12.22 2.79
CA LEU A 89 4.42 13.13 3.81
C LEU A 89 5.49 12.45 4.66
N GLN A 90 5.30 11.19 5.05
CA GLN A 90 6.30 10.42 5.80
C GLN A 90 7.61 10.26 5.03
N ILE A 91 7.53 9.88 3.75
CA ILE A 91 8.67 9.82 2.83
C ILE A 91 9.40 11.18 2.79
N PHE A 92 8.65 12.27 2.65
CA PHE A 92 9.23 13.61 2.62
C PHE A 92 9.91 14.00 3.95
N LEU A 93 9.30 13.67 5.09
CA LEU A 93 9.86 13.95 6.40
C LEU A 93 11.14 13.14 6.67
N ASN A 94 11.24 11.91 6.16
CA ASN A 94 12.46 11.11 6.25
C ASN A 94 13.60 11.74 5.44
N ILE A 95 13.32 12.20 4.21
CA ILE A 95 14.29 13.00 3.43
C ILE A 95 14.74 14.22 4.24
N LEU A 96 13.79 14.98 4.79
CA LEU A 96 14.09 16.21 5.52
C LEU A 96 14.91 15.95 6.81
N ALA A 97 14.68 14.82 7.48
CA ALA A 97 15.35 14.45 8.71
C ALA A 97 16.87 14.34 8.55
N PHE A 98 17.37 13.91 7.37
CA PHE A 98 18.80 13.74 7.10
C PHE A 98 19.47 14.93 6.40
N VAL A 99 18.71 15.95 5.99
CA VAL A 99 19.27 17.19 5.43
C VAL A 99 20.28 17.87 6.38
N PRO A 100 20.01 18.02 7.70
CA PRO A 100 20.98 18.61 8.62
C PRO A 100 22.30 17.83 8.70
N LEU A 101 22.25 16.49 8.62
CA LEU A 101 23.45 15.65 8.64
C LEU A 101 24.37 15.99 7.48
N GLY A 102 23.83 15.96 6.25
CA GLY A 102 24.58 16.27 5.03
C GLY A 102 25.16 17.69 4.99
N LEU A 103 24.46 18.64 5.61
CA LEU A 103 24.88 20.04 5.72
C LEU A 103 26.01 20.23 6.76
N LEU A 104 25.86 19.64 7.94
CA LEU A 104 26.72 19.92 9.10
C LEU A 104 28.02 19.11 9.10
N LEU A 105 28.04 17.89 8.57
CA LEU A 105 29.24 17.04 8.48
C LEU A 105 30.44 17.73 7.79
N PRO A 106 30.33 18.26 6.56
CA PRO A 106 31.44 18.96 5.90
C PRO A 106 31.89 20.22 6.62
N ILE A 107 31.00 20.86 7.39
CA ILE A 107 31.28 22.07 8.17
C ILE A 107 32.12 21.72 9.41
N VAL A 108 31.67 20.72 10.18
CA VAL A 108 32.30 20.35 11.45
C VAL A 108 33.56 19.53 11.23
N PHE A 109 33.55 18.62 10.25
CA PHE A 109 34.63 17.68 9.95
C PHE A 109 35.02 17.76 8.46
N PRO A 110 35.73 18.82 8.02
CA PRO A 110 36.01 19.05 6.59
C PRO A 110 36.80 17.93 5.90
N ARG A 111 37.59 17.14 6.64
CA ARG A 111 38.26 15.96 6.09
C ARG A 111 37.75 14.73 6.85
N PRO A 112 37.22 13.69 6.18
CA PRO A 112 37.06 13.53 4.73
C PRO A 112 35.79 14.18 4.12
N PHE A 113 34.87 14.71 4.93
CA PHE A 113 33.48 14.99 4.54
C PHE A 113 33.26 16.21 3.63
N ARG A 114 34.28 16.99 3.28
CA ARG A 114 34.19 18.00 2.20
C ARG A 114 33.94 17.42 0.80
N ARG A 115 33.90 16.10 0.67
CA ARG A 115 33.58 15.37 -0.57
C ARG A 115 32.22 14.70 -0.39
N LEU A 116 31.45 14.62 -1.48
CA LEU A 116 30.12 14.02 -1.47
C LEU A 116 30.16 12.56 -0.98
N LEU A 117 31.06 11.74 -1.52
CA LEU A 117 31.09 10.30 -1.24
C LEU A 117 31.29 9.98 0.26
N PRO A 118 32.29 10.52 0.98
CA PRO A 118 32.40 10.33 2.42
C PRO A 118 31.17 10.78 3.22
N THR A 119 30.51 11.87 2.81
CA THR A 119 29.31 12.38 3.49
C THR A 119 28.10 11.50 3.23
N ALA A 120 27.90 11.06 1.99
CA ALA A 120 26.86 10.12 1.61
C ALA A 120 27.06 8.76 2.31
N LEU A 121 28.30 8.27 2.39
CA LEU A 121 28.63 7.05 3.15
C LEU A 121 28.34 7.20 4.64
N ALA A 122 28.65 8.34 5.26
CA ALA A 122 28.28 8.60 6.65
C ALA A 122 26.76 8.62 6.85
N GLY A 123 26.02 9.24 5.92
CA GLY A 123 24.56 9.21 5.89
C GLY A 123 24.02 7.78 5.81
N LEU A 124 24.51 7.01 4.84
CA LEU A 124 24.13 5.61 4.62
C LEU A 124 24.40 4.73 5.84
N LEU A 125 25.59 4.86 6.45
CA LEU A 125 25.95 4.11 7.66
C LEU A 125 25.09 4.51 8.86
N THR A 126 24.76 5.80 8.98
CA THR A 126 23.92 6.32 10.09
C THR A 126 22.50 5.81 9.97
N THR A 127 21.87 5.91 8.80
CA THR A 127 20.51 5.39 8.59
C THR A 127 20.47 3.86 8.65
N GLY A 128 21.48 3.17 8.11
CA GLY A 128 21.56 1.72 8.20
C GLY A 128 21.70 1.24 9.64
N LEU A 129 22.47 1.96 10.46
CA LEU A 129 22.55 1.69 11.90
C LEU A 129 21.19 1.90 12.57
N ILE A 130 20.49 3.00 12.27
CA ILE A 130 19.16 3.30 12.82
C ILE A 130 18.17 2.16 12.51
N GLU A 131 18.04 1.78 11.24
CA GLU A 131 17.15 0.70 10.82
C GLU A 131 17.55 -0.64 11.43
N SER A 132 18.85 -0.94 11.52
CA SER A 132 19.34 -2.16 12.15
C SER A 132 18.99 -2.22 13.63
N LEU A 133 19.09 -1.10 14.37
CA LEU A 133 18.68 -1.03 15.77
C LEU A 133 17.17 -1.25 15.90
N GLN A 134 16.36 -0.59 15.07
CA GLN A 134 14.90 -0.78 15.08
C GLN A 134 14.49 -2.23 14.76
N PHE A 135 15.20 -2.89 13.86
CA PHE A 135 14.99 -4.29 13.53
C PHE A 135 15.40 -5.24 14.67
N LEU A 136 16.59 -5.04 15.26
CA LEU A 136 17.17 -5.89 16.30
C LEU A 136 16.52 -5.71 17.68
N PHE A 137 15.85 -4.59 17.93
CA PHE A 137 15.16 -4.31 19.19
C PHE A 137 13.63 -4.21 18.99
N PRO A 138 12.91 -5.35 18.92
CA PRO A 138 11.46 -5.39 18.71
C PRO A 138 10.64 -4.58 19.73
N ALA A 139 11.17 -4.39 20.94
CA ALA A 139 10.58 -3.57 22.00
C ALA A 139 10.39 -2.09 21.60
N LEU A 140 11.03 -1.63 20.52
CA LEU A 140 10.84 -0.29 19.97
C LEU A 140 9.55 -0.16 19.14
N GLY A 141 8.90 -1.28 18.77
CA GLY A 141 7.65 -1.26 18.00
C GLY A 141 7.77 -0.69 16.59
N ARG A 142 8.99 -0.68 16.03
CA ARG A 142 9.29 -0.16 14.68
C ARG A 142 9.46 -1.30 13.67
N ILE A 143 9.13 -1.02 12.42
CA ILE A 143 9.23 -1.95 11.29
C ILE A 143 10.40 -1.50 10.42
N PHE A 144 11.22 -2.46 9.99
CA PHE A 144 12.36 -2.17 9.12
C PHE A 144 11.89 -1.84 7.71
N ASP A 145 12.44 -0.77 7.14
CA ASP A 145 12.10 -0.32 5.80
C ASP A 145 13.33 0.14 5.00
N VAL A 146 13.57 -0.51 3.86
CA VAL A 146 14.64 -0.12 2.93
C VAL A 146 14.37 1.25 2.29
N ASP A 147 13.12 1.66 2.14
CA ASP A 147 12.81 2.98 1.56
C ASP A 147 13.20 4.14 2.49
N ASP A 148 13.12 3.95 3.80
CA ASP A 148 13.63 4.91 4.79
C ASP A 148 15.14 5.13 4.66
N ILE A 149 15.93 4.06 4.42
CA ILE A 149 17.38 4.16 4.14
C ILE A 149 17.64 5.02 2.89
N LEU A 150 16.86 4.79 1.84
CA LEU A 150 17.01 5.51 0.57
C LEU A 150 16.61 6.98 0.72
N CYS A 151 15.49 7.26 1.37
CA CYS A 151 14.99 8.61 1.63
C CYS A 151 15.98 9.41 2.48
N ASN A 152 16.51 8.80 3.54
CA ASN A 152 17.51 9.41 4.41
C ASN A 152 18.83 9.66 3.66
N LEU A 153 19.26 8.75 2.78
CA LEU A 153 20.43 8.96 1.93
C LEU A 153 20.23 10.15 0.97
N VAL A 154 19.06 10.24 0.34
CA VAL A 154 18.67 11.38 -0.52
C VAL A 154 18.72 12.67 0.29
N GLY A 155 18.14 12.68 1.50
CA GLY A 155 18.21 13.78 2.45
C GLY A 155 19.64 14.24 2.75
N CYS A 156 20.54 13.29 3.03
CA CYS A 156 21.95 13.58 3.28
C CYS A 156 22.64 14.20 2.06
N VAL A 157 22.39 13.67 0.85
CA VAL A 157 22.93 14.24 -0.39
C VAL A 157 22.42 15.66 -0.60
N LEU A 158 21.13 15.91 -0.37
CA LEU A 158 20.52 17.24 -0.47
C LEU A 158 21.13 18.22 0.54
N GLY A 159 21.33 17.81 1.78
CA GLY A 159 22.04 18.58 2.80
C GLY A 159 23.45 18.97 2.36
N TYR A 160 24.17 18.04 1.72
CA TYR A 160 25.50 18.33 1.17
C TYR A 160 25.45 19.30 -0.02
N LEU A 161 24.44 19.22 -0.88
CA LEU A 161 24.23 20.19 -1.95
C LEU A 161 23.94 21.59 -1.38
N LEU A 162 23.15 21.68 -0.31
CA LEU A 162 22.91 22.92 0.43
C LEU A 162 24.21 23.46 1.07
N TYR A 163 25.08 22.60 1.58
CA TYR A 163 26.42 23.00 2.03
C TYR A 163 27.23 23.66 0.90
N ILE A 164 27.27 23.06 -0.29
CA ILE A 164 27.98 23.63 -1.44
C ILE A 164 27.36 24.98 -1.84
N PHE A 165 26.03 25.06 -1.85
CA PHE A 165 25.31 26.28 -2.16
C PHE A 165 25.64 27.39 -1.15
N ALA A 166 25.55 27.12 0.15
CA ALA A 166 25.92 28.06 1.21
C ALA A 166 27.39 28.49 1.10
N ALA A 167 28.31 27.54 0.85
CA ALA A 167 29.72 27.82 0.62
C ALA A 167 29.97 28.68 -0.63
N SER A 168 29.06 28.66 -1.61
CA SER A 168 29.14 29.49 -2.79
C SER A 168 28.71 30.93 -2.55
N LEU A 169 27.59 31.13 -1.84
CA LEU A 169 27.03 32.43 -1.53
C LEU A 169 27.85 33.19 -0.49
N LEU A 170 28.39 32.47 0.49
CA LEU A 170 29.00 33.06 1.69
C LEU A 170 30.53 33.09 1.62
N ALA A 171 31.15 32.67 0.50
CA ALA A 171 32.60 32.58 0.35
C ALA A 171 33.36 33.89 0.67
N GLY A 172 32.74 35.05 0.41
CA GLY A 172 33.33 36.37 0.66
C GLY A 172 33.18 36.88 2.10
N ARG A 173 32.51 36.15 2.99
CA ARG A 173 32.25 36.59 4.37
C ARG A 173 33.31 36.02 5.33
N SER A 174 33.95 36.89 6.10
CA SER A 174 35.01 36.52 7.07
C SER A 174 34.53 35.51 8.12
N TRP A 175 33.30 35.68 8.62
CA TRP A 175 32.69 34.75 9.58
C TRP A 175 32.45 33.36 8.99
N TRP A 176 32.12 33.25 7.70
CA TRP A 176 31.91 31.97 7.02
C TRP A 176 33.23 31.23 6.81
N GLN A 177 34.29 31.95 6.39
CA GLN A 177 35.63 31.38 6.25
C GLN A 177 36.18 30.85 7.59
N THR A 178 35.76 31.44 8.70
CA THR A 178 36.08 30.98 10.06
C THR A 178 35.40 29.65 10.40
N ILE A 179 34.16 29.46 9.94
CA ILE A 179 33.37 28.23 10.15
C ILE A 179 33.83 27.13 9.20
N CYS A 180 33.84 27.43 7.90
CA CYS A 180 34.15 26.53 6.81
C CYS A 180 35.33 27.06 5.98
N PRO A 181 36.57 26.64 6.30
CA PRO A 181 37.76 27.11 5.58
C PRO A 181 37.93 26.50 4.18
N TYR A 182 37.09 25.52 3.80
CA TYR A 182 37.18 24.86 2.50
C TYR A 182 36.05 25.32 1.57
N VAL A 183 36.42 25.94 0.46
CA VAL A 183 35.48 26.42 -0.57
C VAL A 183 35.62 25.57 -1.84
N PRO A 184 34.54 24.93 -2.34
CA PRO A 184 34.57 24.17 -3.59
C PRO A 184 34.89 25.02 -4.84
N LYS A 185 35.35 24.38 -5.94
CA LYS A 185 35.66 25.08 -7.21
C LYS A 185 34.41 25.78 -7.79
N LYS A 186 34.60 26.90 -8.51
CA LYS A 186 33.52 27.78 -9.03
C LYS A 186 32.45 27.03 -9.85
N ASN A 187 32.82 26.15 -10.77
CA ASN A 187 31.86 25.46 -11.64
C ASN A 187 31.04 24.42 -10.86
N THR A 188 31.65 23.72 -9.91
CA THR A 188 30.96 22.78 -9.00
C THR A 188 29.94 23.49 -8.13
N ARG A 189 30.24 24.73 -7.71
CA ARG A 189 29.32 25.55 -6.91
C ARG A 189 28.05 25.93 -7.67
N ILE A 190 28.18 26.33 -8.93
CA ILE A 190 27.03 26.75 -9.77
C ILE A 190 26.13 25.57 -10.11
N ALA A 191 26.70 24.42 -10.49
CA ALA A 191 25.93 23.22 -10.82
C ALA A 191 25.17 22.65 -9.61
N CYS A 192 25.84 22.47 -8.47
CA CYS A 192 25.21 21.99 -7.26
C CYS A 192 24.19 22.98 -6.67
N GLY A 193 24.46 24.28 -6.78
CA GLY A 193 23.51 25.33 -6.37
C GLY A 193 22.24 25.32 -7.22
N SER A 194 22.36 25.10 -8.52
CA SER A 194 21.20 25.01 -9.43
C SER A 194 20.35 23.77 -9.11
N LEU A 195 20.98 22.63 -8.83
CA LEU A 195 20.28 21.40 -8.42
C LEU A 195 19.58 21.55 -7.07
N ALA A 196 20.23 22.16 -6.08
CA ALA A 196 19.62 22.43 -4.78
C ALA A 196 18.42 23.38 -4.90
N ALA A 197 18.55 24.45 -5.70
CA ALA A 197 17.47 25.40 -5.95
C ALA A 197 16.29 24.74 -6.68
N LEU A 198 16.56 23.91 -7.70
CA LEU A 198 15.52 23.15 -8.40
C LEU A 198 14.79 22.19 -7.46
N PHE A 199 15.51 21.52 -6.56
CA PHE A 199 14.90 20.63 -5.58
C PHE A 199 14.05 21.38 -4.55
N VAL A 200 14.55 22.50 -4.02
CA VAL A 200 13.78 23.35 -3.09
C VAL A 200 12.55 23.94 -3.81
N LEU A 201 12.68 24.35 -5.06
CA LEU A 201 11.57 24.82 -5.88
C LEU A 201 10.57 23.70 -6.17
N SER A 202 11.01 22.48 -6.48
CA SER A 202 10.10 21.35 -6.69
C SER A 202 9.41 20.92 -5.41
N GLY A 203 10.12 20.92 -4.27
CA GLY A 203 9.54 20.64 -2.96
C GLY A 203 8.58 21.74 -2.49
N ALA A 204 8.91 23.00 -2.73
CA ALA A 204 8.02 24.14 -2.46
C ALA A 204 6.83 24.13 -3.42
N LEU A 205 7.00 23.77 -4.69
CA LEU A 205 5.91 23.59 -5.64
C LEU A 205 5.00 22.44 -5.22
N LEU A 206 5.54 21.31 -4.76
CA LEU A 206 4.74 20.21 -4.19
C LEU A 206 4.05 20.62 -2.88
N TYR A 207 4.74 21.41 -2.03
CA TYR A 207 4.19 21.91 -0.78
C TYR A 207 3.11 22.97 -0.99
N PHE A 208 3.26 23.90 -1.94
CA PHE A 208 2.28 24.93 -2.31
C PHE A 208 1.17 24.36 -3.20
N TRP A 209 1.47 23.39 -4.05
CA TRP A 209 0.46 22.56 -4.71
C TRP A 209 -0.35 21.81 -3.67
N GLY A 210 0.30 21.32 -2.61
CA GLY A 210 -0.36 20.81 -1.43
C GLY A 210 -1.12 21.87 -0.63
N TYR A 211 -0.58 23.06 -0.39
CA TYR A 211 -1.22 24.08 0.46
C TYR A 211 -2.38 24.82 -0.23
N GLY A 212 -2.37 24.88 -1.57
CA GLY A 212 -3.44 25.43 -2.40
C GLY A 212 -4.38 24.36 -2.96
N ALA A 213 -4.05 23.07 -2.80
CA ALA A 213 -5.01 22.01 -3.00
C ALA A 213 -5.99 22.03 -1.82
N ASP A 214 -7.24 22.30 -2.14
CA ASP A 214 -8.38 21.90 -1.32
C ASP A 214 -8.29 20.35 -1.23
N TRP A 215 -7.55 19.82 -0.25
CA TRP A 215 -7.32 18.37 -0.10
C TRP A 215 -8.63 17.60 0.06
N ASP A 216 -9.70 18.28 0.49
CA ASP A 216 -11.06 17.75 0.51
C ASP A 216 -11.65 17.53 -0.90
N ARG A 217 -11.14 18.23 -1.94
CA ARG A 217 -11.50 17.98 -3.35
C ARG A 217 -10.64 16.92 -4.05
N LEU A 218 -9.54 16.48 -3.43
CA LEU A 218 -8.66 15.39 -3.90
C LEU A 218 -8.77 14.11 -3.04
N ASN A 219 -9.65 14.11 -2.03
CA ASN A 219 -9.94 12.97 -1.18
C ASN A 219 -10.78 11.91 -1.91
N VAL A 220 -10.09 11.08 -2.70
CA VAL A 220 -10.57 9.73 -3.02
C VAL A 220 -9.66 8.75 -2.28
N VAL A 221 -10.19 8.31 -1.14
CA VAL A 221 -9.86 7.07 -0.42
C VAL A 221 -8.49 7.03 0.25
N ASN A 222 -8.48 7.33 1.55
CA ASN A 222 -7.54 6.66 2.44
C ASN A 222 -8.20 6.29 3.78
N THR A 223 -8.98 5.21 3.71
CA THR A 223 -9.85 4.73 4.78
C THR A 223 -9.29 3.52 5.53
N ARG A 224 -8.05 3.11 5.24
CA ARG A 224 -7.40 1.95 5.90
C ARG A 224 -6.63 2.26 7.18
N LEU A 225 -6.50 3.54 7.56
CA LEU A 225 -5.78 3.96 8.78
C LEU A 225 -6.57 4.93 9.65
N TYR A 226 -7.83 5.23 9.28
CA TYR A 226 -8.68 6.08 10.10
C TYR A 226 -9.17 5.32 11.33
N ARG A 227 -9.12 5.96 12.50
CA ARG A 227 -9.69 5.44 13.75
C ARG A 227 -10.78 6.42 14.20
N PRO A 228 -12.07 6.03 14.17
CA PRO A 228 -13.13 6.91 14.64
C PRO A 228 -12.94 7.19 16.14
N SER A 229 -13.23 8.42 16.56
CA SER A 229 -13.12 8.80 17.97
C SER A 229 -14.22 8.13 18.80
N SER A 230 -15.35 7.81 18.17
CA SER A 230 -16.43 7.02 18.74
C SER A 230 -17.10 6.14 17.69
N LEU A 231 -17.44 4.92 18.09
CA LEU A 231 -18.13 3.94 17.27
C LEU A 231 -19.34 3.45 18.09
N VAL A 232 -20.56 3.69 17.59
CA VAL A 232 -21.79 3.43 18.36
C VAL A 232 -22.67 2.48 17.58
N LEU A 233 -23.09 1.37 18.20
CA LEU A 233 -24.11 0.50 17.64
C LEU A 233 -25.49 1.03 18.00
N ALA A 234 -26.25 1.45 16.99
CA ALA A 234 -27.66 1.83 17.11
C ALA A 234 -28.62 0.69 16.68
N GLY A 235 -28.12 -0.26 15.89
CA GLY A 235 -28.86 -1.44 15.45
C GLY A 235 -28.94 -2.56 16.48
N PRO A 236 -29.66 -3.66 16.15
CA PRO A 236 -29.66 -4.86 16.97
C PRO A 236 -28.26 -5.48 17.02
N GLU A 237 -27.91 -6.10 18.15
CA GLU A 237 -26.70 -6.91 18.25
C GLU A 237 -26.76 -8.08 17.25
N PRO A 238 -25.71 -8.28 16.44
CA PRO A 238 -25.70 -9.37 15.47
C PRO A 238 -25.54 -10.72 16.17
N ALA A 239 -26.00 -11.77 15.49
CA ALA A 239 -25.72 -13.13 15.94
C ALA A 239 -24.20 -13.41 15.89
N GLU A 240 -23.71 -14.10 16.91
CA GLU A 240 -22.30 -14.46 17.08
C GLU A 240 -22.12 -15.99 16.91
N PRO A 241 -22.25 -16.52 15.67
CA PRO A 241 -22.06 -17.95 15.43
C PRO A 241 -20.57 -18.33 15.54
N PRO A 242 -20.25 -19.62 15.73
CA PRO A 242 -18.88 -20.11 15.64
C PRO A 242 -18.29 -19.76 14.27
N CYS A 243 -17.06 -19.24 14.29
CA CYS A 243 -16.36 -18.78 13.09
C CYS A 243 -15.16 -19.66 12.79
N TYR A 244 -14.78 -19.78 11.51
CA TYR A 244 -13.78 -20.74 11.06
C TYR A 244 -12.78 -20.11 10.10
N ALA A 245 -11.57 -20.66 10.02
CA ALA A 245 -10.64 -20.33 8.96
C ALA A 245 -10.87 -21.25 7.75
N TYR A 246 -10.86 -20.66 6.56
CA TYR A 246 -10.99 -21.38 5.30
C TYR A 246 -9.72 -21.19 4.47
N GLN A 247 -9.12 -22.30 4.01
CA GLN A 247 -7.92 -22.27 3.18
C GLN A 247 -8.29 -22.55 1.73
N GLY A 248 -7.67 -21.78 0.81
CA GLY A 248 -7.82 -22.03 -0.62
C GLY A 248 -7.19 -23.38 -0.99
N ILE A 249 -7.94 -24.22 -1.72
CA ILE A 249 -7.50 -25.56 -2.14
C ILE A 249 -7.32 -25.68 -3.65
N ASP A 250 -7.35 -24.55 -4.37
CA ASP A 250 -7.14 -24.56 -5.80
C ASP A 250 -5.71 -25.06 -6.11
N PRO A 251 -5.56 -25.99 -7.07
CA PRO A 251 -4.28 -26.61 -7.38
C PRO A 251 -3.28 -25.59 -7.94
N ALA A 252 -2.00 -25.97 -7.97
CA ALA A 252 -0.97 -25.12 -8.57
C ALA A 252 -1.33 -24.80 -10.04
N PRO A 253 -0.97 -23.62 -10.57
CA PRO A 253 -1.39 -23.20 -11.91
C PRO A 253 -1.09 -24.20 -13.04
N ASP A 254 0.04 -24.91 -12.96
CA ASP A 254 0.42 -25.91 -13.96
C ASP A 254 -0.46 -27.17 -13.89
N GLU A 255 -0.82 -27.61 -12.68
CA GLU A 255 -1.73 -28.73 -12.45
C GLU A 255 -3.16 -28.35 -12.84
N GLN A 256 -3.59 -27.13 -12.50
CA GLN A 256 -4.87 -26.58 -12.94
C GLN A 256 -4.95 -26.51 -14.47
N MET A 257 -3.89 -26.03 -15.13
CA MET A 257 -3.82 -25.99 -16.58
C MET A 257 -3.90 -27.39 -17.19
N ALA A 258 -3.21 -28.38 -16.63
CA ALA A 258 -3.27 -29.76 -17.09
C ALA A 258 -4.70 -30.35 -16.98
N ALA A 259 -5.36 -30.15 -15.84
CA ALA A 259 -6.75 -30.60 -15.62
C ALA A 259 -7.75 -29.91 -16.55
N LEU A 260 -7.59 -28.60 -16.79
CA LEU A 260 -8.44 -27.85 -17.73
C LEU A 260 -8.20 -28.27 -19.17
N LYS A 261 -6.96 -28.58 -19.56
CA LYS A 261 -6.65 -29.13 -20.89
C LYS A 261 -7.32 -30.48 -21.10
N ASP A 262 -7.36 -31.35 -20.10
CA ASP A 262 -8.11 -32.62 -20.18
C ASP A 262 -9.62 -32.35 -20.31
N THR A 263 -10.16 -31.47 -19.47
CA THR A 263 -11.58 -31.05 -19.47
C THR A 263 -12.04 -30.54 -20.84
N PHE A 264 -11.21 -29.73 -21.50
CA PHE A 264 -11.50 -29.16 -22.83
C PHE A 264 -10.89 -29.94 -24.00
N SER A 265 -10.27 -31.11 -23.74
CA SER A 265 -9.60 -31.94 -24.75
C SER A 265 -8.57 -31.18 -25.61
N ILE A 266 -7.74 -30.32 -24.98
CA ILE A 266 -6.73 -29.50 -25.64
C ILE A 266 -5.38 -30.22 -25.64
N ALA A 267 -4.93 -30.61 -26.83
CA ALA A 267 -3.65 -31.28 -27.03
C ALA A 267 -2.44 -30.32 -27.18
N GLY A 268 -2.68 -29.03 -27.47
CA GLY A 268 -1.60 -28.07 -27.71
C GLY A 268 -0.71 -27.83 -26.50
N GLU A 269 0.56 -27.50 -26.76
CA GLU A 269 1.52 -27.22 -25.70
C GLU A 269 1.14 -25.97 -24.91
N THR A 270 1.42 -26.01 -23.60
CA THR A 270 1.24 -24.85 -22.73
C THR A 270 2.40 -23.89 -22.95
N ARG A 271 2.10 -22.65 -23.29
CA ARG A 271 3.07 -21.56 -23.39
C ARG A 271 2.70 -20.42 -22.46
N ARG A 272 3.71 -19.66 -22.02
CA ARG A 272 3.50 -18.47 -21.20
C ARG A 272 3.47 -17.23 -22.08
N LEU A 273 2.46 -16.40 -21.91
CA LEU A 273 2.30 -15.12 -22.61
C LEU A 273 3.11 -14.01 -21.90
N GLU A 274 3.26 -12.85 -22.55
CA GLU A 274 4.02 -11.70 -22.03
C GLU A 274 3.43 -11.14 -20.72
N ASP A 275 2.11 -11.23 -20.55
CA ASP A 275 1.40 -10.83 -19.33
C ASP A 275 1.55 -11.85 -18.18
N GLY A 276 2.27 -12.95 -18.41
CA GLY A 276 2.50 -14.02 -17.46
C GLY A 276 1.43 -15.11 -17.45
N SER A 277 0.34 -14.95 -18.20
CA SER A 277 -0.75 -15.94 -18.32
C SER A 277 -0.28 -17.22 -19.02
N LEU A 278 -0.87 -18.35 -18.65
CA LEU A 278 -0.65 -19.62 -19.34
C LEU A 278 -1.67 -19.79 -20.45
N TYR A 279 -1.23 -20.19 -21.64
CA TYR A 279 -2.06 -20.34 -22.82
C TYR A 279 -1.82 -21.70 -23.48
N ALA A 280 -2.88 -22.36 -23.94
CA ALA A 280 -2.82 -23.56 -24.76
C ALA A 280 -3.81 -23.44 -25.93
N ALA A 281 -3.31 -23.62 -27.15
CA ALA A 281 -4.15 -23.64 -28.35
C ALA A 281 -4.75 -25.04 -28.56
N GLY A 282 -6.04 -25.11 -28.86
CA GLY A 282 -6.73 -26.35 -29.21
C GLY A 282 -7.26 -26.32 -30.64
N THR A 283 -7.65 -27.48 -31.15
CA THR A 283 -8.31 -27.58 -32.46
C THR A 283 -9.69 -26.94 -32.46
N ASP A 284 -10.41 -27.04 -31.34
CA ASP A 284 -11.80 -26.57 -31.18
C ASP A 284 -11.92 -25.25 -30.42
N GLY A 285 -10.84 -24.80 -29.78
CA GLY A 285 -10.82 -23.61 -28.95
C GLY A 285 -9.54 -23.45 -28.15
N ASP A 286 -9.31 -22.24 -27.70
CA ASP A 286 -8.13 -21.83 -26.95
C ASP A 286 -8.46 -21.70 -25.47
N LEU A 287 -7.48 -22.06 -24.63
CA LEU A 287 -7.56 -21.94 -23.19
C LEU A 287 -6.49 -20.97 -22.69
N THR A 288 -6.90 -20.03 -21.86
CA THR A 288 -6.01 -19.11 -21.13
C THR A 288 -6.30 -19.21 -19.64
N LEU A 289 -5.27 -19.34 -18.82
CA LEU A 289 -5.32 -19.38 -17.36
C LEU A 289 -4.45 -18.25 -16.80
N ASN A 290 -5.00 -17.47 -15.89
CA ASN A 290 -4.25 -16.48 -15.14
C ASN A 290 -3.68 -17.11 -13.86
N PRO A 291 -2.36 -17.30 -13.75
CA PRO A 291 -1.74 -17.94 -12.58
C PRO A 291 -1.83 -17.10 -11.30
N ALA A 292 -2.09 -15.79 -11.39
CA ALA A 292 -2.16 -14.93 -10.20
C ALA A 292 -3.44 -15.15 -9.38
N ASP A 293 -4.52 -15.50 -10.06
CA ASP A 293 -5.85 -15.53 -9.46
C ASP A 293 -6.61 -16.84 -9.72
N GLY A 294 -6.07 -17.74 -10.55
CA GLY A 294 -6.65 -19.03 -10.89
C GLY A 294 -7.81 -18.94 -11.87
N SER A 295 -8.13 -17.73 -12.37
CA SER A 295 -9.21 -17.54 -13.33
C SER A 295 -8.82 -18.07 -14.70
N PHE A 296 -9.77 -18.65 -15.41
CA PHE A 296 -9.52 -19.17 -16.75
C PHE A 296 -10.59 -18.72 -17.73
N THR A 297 -10.19 -18.72 -19.00
CA THR A 297 -11.05 -18.46 -20.14
C THR A 297 -10.82 -19.54 -21.19
N TYR A 298 -11.89 -20.25 -21.52
CA TYR A 298 -11.95 -21.12 -22.70
C TYR A 298 -12.80 -20.45 -23.77
N SER A 299 -12.27 -20.31 -24.98
CA SER A 299 -12.98 -19.69 -26.11
C SER A 299 -12.90 -20.58 -27.34
N ARG A 300 -14.04 -20.87 -27.97
CA ARG A 300 -14.06 -21.60 -29.25
C ARG A 300 -13.75 -20.64 -30.41
N GLY A 301 -12.96 -21.12 -31.37
CA GLY A 301 -12.42 -20.30 -32.47
C GLY A 301 -13.50 -19.67 -33.35
N SER A 302 -13.24 -18.42 -33.76
CA SER A 302 -14.07 -17.50 -34.57
C SER A 302 -15.37 -17.00 -33.91
N PHE A 303 -15.35 -15.73 -33.49
CA PHE A 303 -16.55 -14.99 -33.13
C PHE A 303 -17.40 -14.75 -34.39
N PRO A 304 -18.64 -15.24 -34.46
CA PRO A 304 -19.53 -14.86 -35.54
C PRO A 304 -19.77 -13.34 -35.49
N ARG A 305 -19.49 -12.65 -36.60
CA ARG A 305 -19.85 -11.23 -36.79
C ARG A 305 -21.33 -11.09 -37.15
N GLN A 306 -22.23 -11.65 -36.36
CA GLN A 306 -23.67 -11.54 -36.61
C GLN A 306 -24.44 -11.43 -35.29
N ALA A 307 -25.39 -10.49 -35.24
CA ALA A 307 -26.27 -10.33 -34.10
C ALA A 307 -27.35 -11.42 -34.08
N TYR A 308 -27.64 -11.97 -32.90
CA TYR A 308 -28.59 -13.07 -32.74
C TYR A 308 -29.76 -12.69 -31.83
N ALA A 309 -30.93 -13.24 -32.14
CA ALA A 309 -32.10 -13.12 -31.28
C ALA A 309 -31.84 -13.87 -29.95
N PRO A 310 -32.03 -13.22 -28.79
CA PRO A 310 -31.84 -13.86 -27.49
C PRO A 310 -32.81 -15.03 -27.29
N LEU A 311 -32.34 -16.17 -26.76
CA LEU A 311 -33.21 -17.23 -26.25
C LEU A 311 -34.07 -16.71 -25.10
N ALA A 312 -35.23 -17.34 -24.92
CA ALA A 312 -36.05 -17.12 -23.73
C ALA A 312 -35.21 -17.36 -22.45
N PRO A 313 -35.31 -16.51 -21.41
CA PRO A 313 -34.51 -16.57 -20.19
C PRO A 313 -34.38 -17.97 -19.56
N GLN A 314 -35.47 -18.72 -19.49
CA GLN A 314 -35.46 -20.07 -18.91
C GLN A 314 -34.67 -21.07 -19.77
N SER A 315 -34.77 -20.98 -21.10
CA SER A 315 -34.03 -21.83 -22.04
C SER A 315 -32.53 -21.50 -22.01
N ALA A 316 -32.21 -20.20 -21.95
CA ALA A 316 -30.87 -19.68 -21.77
C ALA A 316 -30.18 -20.25 -20.52
N MET A 317 -30.86 -20.14 -19.37
CA MET A 317 -30.37 -20.67 -18.09
C MET A 317 -30.16 -22.18 -18.13
N ARG A 318 -31.14 -22.92 -18.69
CA ARG A 318 -31.07 -24.38 -18.83
C ARG A 318 -29.90 -24.80 -19.73
N GLN A 319 -29.70 -24.14 -20.86
CA GLN A 319 -28.61 -24.44 -21.79
C GLN A 319 -27.24 -24.18 -21.17
N ALA A 320 -27.05 -23.02 -20.52
CA ALA A 320 -25.80 -22.69 -19.85
C ALA A 320 -25.46 -23.71 -18.75
N ARG A 321 -26.46 -24.14 -17.97
CA ARG A 321 -26.31 -25.19 -16.97
C ARG A 321 -25.90 -26.54 -17.56
N LEU A 322 -26.52 -26.94 -18.67
CA LEU A 322 -26.17 -28.19 -19.37
C LEU A 322 -24.73 -28.17 -19.90
N ILE A 323 -24.28 -27.04 -20.44
CA ILE A 323 -22.90 -26.86 -20.89
C ILE A 323 -21.93 -27.02 -19.71
N LEU A 324 -22.19 -26.35 -18.59
CA LEU A 324 -21.35 -26.49 -17.40
C LEU A 324 -21.33 -27.93 -16.87
N GLN A 325 -22.45 -28.64 -16.91
CA GLN A 325 -22.52 -30.05 -16.52
C GLN A 325 -21.75 -30.97 -17.48
N GLN A 326 -21.81 -30.71 -18.79
CA GLN A 326 -21.07 -31.46 -19.79
C GLN A 326 -19.54 -31.40 -19.55
N TYR A 327 -19.04 -30.23 -19.16
CA TYR A 327 -17.62 -30.04 -18.83
C TYR A 327 -17.27 -30.33 -17.36
N GLY A 328 -18.22 -30.80 -16.54
CA GLY A 328 -17.98 -31.04 -15.11
C GLY A 328 -17.66 -29.78 -14.30
N LEU A 329 -18.03 -28.59 -14.80
CA LEU A 329 -17.75 -27.29 -14.18
C LEU A 329 -18.92 -26.78 -13.32
N TYR A 330 -20.09 -27.42 -13.41
CA TYR A 330 -21.24 -27.06 -12.58
C TYR A 330 -21.06 -27.55 -11.14
N GLN A 331 -21.26 -26.65 -10.17
CA GLN A 331 -21.17 -26.94 -8.74
C GLN A 331 -22.51 -26.71 -8.04
N GLU A 332 -22.81 -27.49 -7.01
CA GLU A 332 -24.00 -27.28 -6.18
C GLU A 332 -23.88 -25.96 -5.39
N GLY A 333 -24.95 -25.17 -5.39
CA GLY A 333 -24.99 -23.86 -4.72
C GLY A 333 -24.83 -22.66 -5.66
N LEU A 334 -24.46 -22.88 -6.93
CA LEU A 334 -24.46 -21.83 -7.95
C LEU A 334 -25.87 -21.31 -8.23
N GLN A 335 -26.03 -20.00 -8.17
CA GLN A 335 -27.25 -19.28 -8.53
C GLN A 335 -27.02 -18.54 -9.85
N GLY A 336 -27.92 -18.71 -10.81
CA GLY A 336 -27.75 -18.15 -12.15
C GLY A 336 -28.54 -16.86 -12.33
N GLU A 337 -27.88 -15.84 -12.85
CA GLU A 337 -28.47 -14.59 -13.32
C GLU A 337 -28.17 -14.38 -14.82
N ILE A 338 -29.09 -13.72 -15.51
CA ILE A 338 -28.97 -13.51 -16.96
C ILE A 338 -28.53 -12.06 -17.19
N ALA A 339 -27.38 -11.90 -17.80
CA ALA A 339 -26.87 -10.60 -18.24
C ALA A 339 -27.08 -10.45 -19.76
N PHE A 340 -27.68 -9.34 -20.19
CA PHE A 340 -27.82 -8.98 -21.61
C PHE A 340 -26.87 -7.81 -21.94
N PRO A 341 -26.30 -7.72 -23.16
CA PRO A 341 -25.32 -8.59 -23.81
C PRO A 341 -23.89 -7.97 -23.84
N VAL A 342 -22.90 -8.77 -24.26
CA VAL A 342 -21.52 -8.32 -24.53
C VAL A 342 -21.47 -7.45 -25.80
N SER A 343 -21.06 -6.19 -25.64
CA SER A 343 -20.68 -5.29 -26.74
C SER A 343 -19.17 -5.38 -26.99
N LEU A 344 -18.77 -5.77 -28.20
CA LEU A 344 -17.39 -5.69 -28.67
C LEU A 344 -17.21 -4.37 -29.43
N SER A 345 -16.35 -3.48 -28.93
CA SER A 345 -15.86 -2.32 -29.69
C SER A 345 -14.46 -2.61 -30.21
N SER A 346 -14.26 -2.62 -31.53
CA SER A 346 -12.92 -2.61 -32.14
C SER A 346 -12.50 -1.17 -32.43
N GLY A 347 -11.38 -0.73 -31.87
CA GLY A 347 -10.77 0.56 -32.20
C GLY A 347 -9.91 0.46 -33.47
N GLU A 348 -10.42 1.01 -34.56
CA GLU A 348 -9.83 2.01 -35.49
C GLU A 348 -10.52 1.89 -36.86
N ALA A 349 -11.21 2.99 -37.24
CA ALA A 349 -11.94 3.26 -38.48
C ALA A 349 -13.22 2.44 -38.76
N GLY A 350 -14.38 3.00 -38.32
CA GLY A 350 -15.72 2.63 -38.78
C GLY A 350 -16.54 1.88 -37.75
N GLU A 351 -17.46 2.58 -37.07
CA GLU A 351 -18.34 2.03 -36.03
C GLU A 351 -19.35 1.02 -36.60
N GLU A 352 -19.19 -0.27 -36.25
CA GLU A 352 -20.28 -1.23 -36.11
C GLU A 352 -20.16 -1.92 -34.75
N THR A 353 -21.06 -1.59 -33.82
CA THR A 353 -21.20 -2.28 -32.54
C THR A 353 -21.89 -3.62 -32.77
N LEU A 354 -21.13 -4.71 -32.71
CA LEU A 354 -21.64 -6.07 -32.89
C LEU A 354 -22.06 -6.66 -31.53
N THR A 355 -23.35 -7.00 -31.39
CA THR A 355 -23.92 -7.69 -30.23
C THR A 355 -23.88 -9.20 -30.46
N VAL A 356 -22.94 -9.92 -29.83
CA VAL A 356 -22.52 -11.28 -30.29
C VAL A 356 -23.19 -12.46 -29.56
N GLY A 357 -24.06 -12.27 -28.56
CA GLY A 357 -24.77 -13.40 -27.96
C GLY A 357 -25.41 -13.12 -26.60
N GLN A 358 -25.77 -14.21 -25.91
CA GLN A 358 -26.27 -14.17 -24.54
C GLN A 358 -25.23 -14.69 -23.57
N THR A 359 -25.23 -14.11 -22.38
CA THR A 359 -24.31 -14.44 -21.31
C THR A 359 -25.11 -14.80 -20.06
N VAL A 360 -24.81 -15.97 -19.50
CA VAL A 360 -25.40 -16.42 -18.23
C VAL A 360 -24.28 -16.51 -17.23
N THR A 361 -24.44 -15.81 -16.11
CA THR A 361 -23.47 -15.78 -15.03
C THR A 361 -24.03 -16.57 -13.87
N PHE A 362 -23.24 -17.51 -13.35
CA PHE A 362 -23.54 -18.26 -12.15
C PHE A 362 -22.56 -17.85 -11.06
N SER A 363 -23.07 -17.47 -9.90
CA SER A 363 -22.25 -17.11 -8.74
C SER A 363 -22.72 -17.82 -7.48
N PHE A 364 -21.83 -17.94 -6.51
CA PHE A 364 -22.21 -18.41 -5.19
C PHE A 364 -22.84 -17.28 -4.38
N PRO A 365 -23.90 -17.54 -3.59
CA PRO A 365 -24.42 -16.55 -2.67
C PRO A 365 -23.35 -16.21 -1.62
N PRO A 366 -23.32 -15.00 -1.07
CA PRO A 366 -22.32 -14.60 -0.07
C PRO A 366 -22.26 -15.51 1.16
N SER A 367 -23.36 -16.21 1.47
CA SER A 367 -23.47 -17.19 2.55
C SER A 367 -22.74 -18.52 2.28
N TYR A 368 -22.34 -18.78 1.04
CA TYR A 368 -21.61 -19.99 0.67
C TYR A 368 -20.12 -19.80 0.97
N LEU A 369 -19.61 -20.51 1.98
CA LEU A 369 -18.25 -20.29 2.50
C LEU A 369 -17.18 -21.14 1.80
N SER A 370 -17.57 -22.31 1.28
CA SER A 370 -16.68 -23.27 0.64
C SER A 370 -16.26 -22.91 -0.78
N ALA A 371 -16.88 -21.88 -1.37
CA ALA A 371 -16.51 -21.36 -2.69
C ALA A 371 -16.90 -19.88 -2.83
N GLU A 372 -16.21 -19.17 -3.72
CA GLU A 372 -16.56 -17.80 -4.12
C GLU A 372 -16.27 -17.57 -5.60
N GLY A 373 -16.70 -16.43 -6.13
CA GLY A 373 -16.51 -16.07 -7.54
C GLY A 373 -17.70 -16.45 -8.41
N GLU A 374 -17.47 -16.34 -9.72
CA GLU A 374 -18.51 -16.54 -10.73
C GLU A 374 -17.99 -17.35 -11.92
N ILE A 375 -18.91 -18.02 -12.61
CA ILE A 375 -18.67 -18.68 -13.87
C ILE A 375 -19.69 -18.20 -14.90
N THR A 376 -19.16 -17.73 -16.01
CA THR A 376 -19.90 -17.06 -17.06
C THR A 376 -19.85 -17.91 -18.32
N VAL A 377 -21.01 -18.25 -18.85
CA VAL A 377 -21.17 -18.98 -20.11
C VAL A 377 -21.75 -18.05 -21.15
N SER A 378 -20.99 -17.81 -22.20
CA SER A 378 -21.41 -17.06 -23.38
C SER A 378 -21.62 -18.01 -24.55
N TYR A 379 -22.76 -17.91 -25.21
CA TYR A 379 -23.11 -18.76 -26.34
C TYR A 379 -23.83 -17.97 -27.44
N GLY A 380 -23.67 -18.46 -28.68
CA GLY A 380 -24.33 -17.95 -29.89
C GLY A 380 -25.18 -19.04 -30.55
N GLN A 381 -25.63 -18.81 -31.79
CA GLN A 381 -26.48 -19.79 -32.52
C GLN A 381 -25.82 -21.16 -32.71
N ASN A 382 -24.49 -21.20 -32.87
CA ASN A 382 -23.74 -22.43 -33.14
C ASN A 382 -23.20 -23.12 -31.87
N GLY A 383 -23.69 -22.70 -30.69
CA GLY A 383 -23.33 -23.28 -29.41
C GLY A 383 -22.38 -22.41 -28.58
N LEU A 384 -21.57 -23.06 -27.74
CA LEU A 384 -20.67 -22.41 -26.80
C LEU A 384 -19.65 -21.50 -27.53
N VAL A 385 -19.55 -20.25 -27.08
CA VAL A 385 -18.57 -19.27 -27.57
C VAL A 385 -17.43 -19.14 -26.58
N LYS A 386 -17.76 -18.90 -25.31
CA LYS A 386 -16.77 -18.64 -24.27
C LYS A 386 -17.26 -19.09 -22.90
N ILE A 387 -16.38 -19.72 -22.13
CA ILE A 387 -16.53 -19.93 -20.69
C ILE A 387 -15.46 -19.10 -20.01
N HIS A 388 -15.86 -18.28 -19.05
CA HIS A 388 -14.96 -17.59 -18.15
C HIS A 388 -15.28 -17.99 -16.71
N SER A 389 -14.29 -18.36 -15.91
CA SER A 389 -14.49 -18.73 -14.52
C SER A 389 -13.48 -18.03 -13.64
N SER A 390 -13.97 -17.42 -12.56
CA SER A 390 -13.20 -16.89 -11.44
C SER A 390 -13.47 -17.65 -10.14
N ILE A 391 -14.16 -18.81 -10.23
CA ILE A 391 -14.51 -19.63 -9.08
C ILE A 391 -13.25 -20.12 -8.36
N ARG A 392 -13.27 -19.98 -7.04
CA ARG A 392 -12.26 -20.50 -6.11
C ARG A 392 -12.88 -21.41 -5.08
N ARG A 393 -12.09 -22.37 -4.60
CA ARG A 393 -12.56 -23.37 -3.63
C ARG A 393 -11.81 -23.27 -2.31
N TYR A 394 -12.55 -23.56 -1.24
CA TYR A 394 -12.04 -23.48 0.11
C TYR A 394 -12.40 -24.70 0.94
N GLU A 395 -11.46 -25.11 1.78
CA GLU A 395 -11.67 -26.12 2.81
C GLU A 395 -11.60 -25.50 4.20
N LYS A 396 -12.46 -26.00 5.09
CA LYS A 396 -12.53 -25.57 6.49
C LYS A 396 -11.34 -26.17 7.26
N GLN A 397 -10.46 -25.32 7.80
CA GLN A 397 -9.23 -25.74 8.47
C GLN A 397 -9.36 -25.82 10.00
N GLY A 398 -10.09 -24.89 10.62
CA GLY A 398 -10.16 -24.83 12.08
C GLY A 398 -11.11 -23.76 12.59
N GLU A 399 -11.50 -23.89 13.86
CA GLU A 399 -12.34 -22.92 14.57
C GLU A 399 -11.48 -21.74 15.06
N LEU A 400 -12.02 -20.54 14.92
CA LEU A 400 -11.41 -19.31 15.38
C LEU A 400 -12.20 -18.76 16.56
N SER A 401 -11.49 -18.17 17.52
CA SER A 401 -12.13 -17.42 18.59
C SER A 401 -12.69 -16.12 18.03
N LEU A 402 -14.03 -16.03 17.98
CA LEU A 402 -14.72 -14.82 17.57
C LEU A 402 -14.41 -13.71 18.56
N HIS A 403 -14.05 -12.54 18.05
CA HIS A 403 -13.98 -11.31 18.83
C HIS A 403 -15.38 -10.66 18.82
N PRO A 404 -16.09 -10.62 19.97
CA PRO A 404 -17.45 -10.11 20.03
C PRO A 404 -17.52 -8.67 19.51
N LEU A 405 -18.63 -8.33 18.85
CA LEU A 405 -18.77 -6.98 18.29
C LEU A 405 -18.73 -5.93 19.41
N ALA A 406 -19.41 -6.18 20.53
CA ALA A 406 -19.45 -5.27 21.68
C ALA A 406 -18.04 -4.92 22.19
N ASP A 407 -17.15 -5.91 22.26
CA ASP A 407 -15.76 -5.71 22.69
C ASP A 407 -14.98 -4.87 21.68
N CYS A 408 -15.18 -5.09 20.38
CA CYS A 408 -14.61 -4.24 19.33
C CYS A 408 -15.04 -2.78 19.48
N LEU A 409 -16.33 -2.53 19.73
CA LEU A 409 -16.89 -1.18 19.86
C LEU A 409 -16.40 -0.46 21.12
N SER A 410 -16.14 -1.21 22.20
CA SER A 410 -15.65 -0.66 23.47
C SER A 410 -14.28 0.01 23.37
N SER A 411 -13.47 -0.42 22.38
CA SER A 411 -12.11 0.09 22.14
C SER A 411 -11.91 0.45 20.67
N PRO A 412 -12.55 1.53 20.16
CA PRO A 412 -12.46 1.91 18.75
C PRO A 412 -11.03 2.27 18.32
N ALA A 413 -10.20 2.71 19.28
CA ALA A 413 -8.80 3.04 19.04
C ALA A 413 -7.91 1.82 18.78
N SER A 414 -8.35 0.60 19.12
CA SER A 414 -7.63 -0.66 18.85
C SER A 414 -8.15 -1.41 17.63
N LEU A 415 -9.25 -0.96 17.02
CA LEU A 415 -9.84 -1.59 15.84
C LEU A 415 -8.95 -1.42 14.60
N GLN A 416 -8.62 -2.53 13.96
CA GLN A 416 -7.99 -2.53 12.63
C GLN A 416 -9.06 -2.47 11.55
N ILE A 417 -9.36 -1.26 11.08
CA ILE A 417 -10.33 -1.06 9.99
C ILE A 417 -9.71 -1.56 8.69
N SER A 418 -10.26 -2.62 8.11
CA SER A 418 -9.81 -3.23 6.85
C SER A 418 -10.37 -2.49 5.63
N SER A 419 -11.56 -1.91 5.77
CA SER A 419 -12.21 -1.06 4.77
C SER A 419 -13.09 -0.03 5.46
N LEU A 420 -13.13 1.19 4.95
CA LEU A 420 -14.12 2.18 5.34
C LEU A 420 -14.52 2.98 4.08
N ASP A 421 -15.79 3.25 3.94
CA ASP A 421 -16.37 4.12 2.92
C ASP A 421 -17.31 5.06 3.66
N THR A 422 -17.18 6.35 3.43
CA THR A 422 -17.93 7.41 4.11
C THR A 422 -18.61 8.33 3.10
N ASN A 423 -18.69 7.92 1.83
CA ASN A 423 -19.28 8.72 0.75
C ASN A 423 -18.77 10.16 0.71
N GLY A 424 -17.45 10.33 0.81
CA GLY A 424 -16.76 11.62 0.69
C GLY A 424 -16.57 12.38 2.01
N LEU A 425 -16.99 11.84 3.16
CA LEU A 425 -16.74 12.48 4.45
C LEU A 425 -15.37 12.08 5.02
N SER A 426 -14.40 13.00 5.00
CA SER A 426 -13.03 12.75 5.47
C SER A 426 -12.96 12.72 7.00
N HIS A 427 -12.46 11.64 7.59
CA HIS A 427 -12.20 11.52 9.03
C HIS A 427 -13.40 11.80 9.97
N PRO A 428 -14.46 10.97 9.97
CA PRO A 428 -15.67 11.21 10.76
C PRO A 428 -15.53 10.98 12.27
N ASP A 429 -15.75 12.03 13.08
CA ASP A 429 -15.65 12.00 14.54
C ASP A 429 -16.46 10.85 15.19
N VAL A 430 -17.64 10.60 14.64
CA VAL A 430 -18.59 9.59 15.11
C VAL A 430 -19.00 8.71 13.94
N ILE A 431 -18.99 7.40 14.13
CA ILE A 431 -19.63 6.45 13.23
C ILE A 431 -20.73 5.72 13.99
N VAL A 432 -21.96 5.83 13.48
CA VAL A 432 -23.15 5.16 14.01
C VAL A 432 -23.46 3.96 13.13
N ILE A 433 -23.29 2.76 13.69
CA ILE A 433 -23.56 1.48 13.03
C ILE A 433 -25.05 1.16 13.17
N GLN A 434 -25.72 1.00 12.03
CA GLN A 434 -27.14 0.63 11.95
C GLN A 434 -27.32 -0.87 11.71
N GLU A 435 -26.45 -1.47 10.90
CA GLU A 435 -26.44 -2.92 10.68
C GLU A 435 -25.01 -3.43 10.80
N ALA A 436 -24.87 -4.59 11.43
CA ALA A 436 -23.61 -5.32 11.51
C ALA A 436 -23.87 -6.79 11.14
N ARG A 437 -22.96 -7.38 10.37
CA ARG A 437 -23.05 -8.79 9.99
C ARG A 437 -21.68 -9.42 9.90
N LEU A 438 -21.60 -10.69 10.27
CA LEU A 438 -20.40 -11.49 10.08
C LEU A 438 -20.32 -11.92 8.61
N CYS A 439 -19.22 -11.56 7.95
CA CYS A 439 -18.92 -11.87 6.55
C CYS A 439 -17.56 -12.57 6.46
N TYR A 440 -17.22 -13.04 5.26
CA TYR A 440 -15.93 -13.66 4.99
C TYR A 440 -15.21 -12.94 3.86
N ARG A 441 -13.93 -12.62 4.05
CA ARG A 441 -13.09 -11.92 3.07
C ARG A 441 -11.84 -12.72 2.76
N ARG A 442 -11.45 -12.70 1.49
CA ARG A 442 -10.21 -13.30 1.02
C ARG A 442 -9.02 -12.43 1.44
N THR A 443 -7.99 -13.08 1.97
CA THR A 443 -6.72 -12.45 2.32
C THR A 443 -5.74 -12.52 1.14
N VAL A 444 -4.63 -11.78 1.25
CA VAL A 444 -3.54 -11.82 0.27
C VAL A 444 -2.95 -13.23 0.13
N LEU A 445 -2.95 -14.00 1.23
CA LEU A 445 -2.48 -15.39 1.25
C LEU A 445 -3.49 -16.38 0.65
N GLY A 446 -4.64 -15.90 0.16
CA GLY A 446 -5.67 -16.73 -0.46
C GLY A 446 -6.59 -17.44 0.51
N ASN A 447 -6.45 -17.23 1.82
CA ASN A 447 -7.37 -17.75 2.83
C ASN A 447 -8.62 -16.88 2.93
N ARG A 448 -9.73 -17.44 3.42
CA ARG A 448 -10.97 -16.71 3.71
C ARG A 448 -11.16 -16.64 5.21
N LEU A 449 -11.24 -15.42 5.74
CA LEU A 449 -11.32 -15.16 7.18
C LEU A 449 -12.57 -14.35 7.53
N PRO A 450 -13.11 -14.51 8.75
CA PRO A 450 -14.30 -13.80 9.19
C PRO A 450 -13.99 -12.32 9.47
N VAL A 451 -14.88 -11.45 9.01
CA VAL A 451 -14.84 -10.00 9.23
C VAL A 451 -16.21 -9.50 9.65
N TRP A 452 -16.24 -8.49 10.51
CA TRP A 452 -17.43 -7.69 10.73
C TRP A 452 -17.58 -6.73 9.56
N SER A 453 -18.75 -6.77 8.90
CA SER A 453 -19.15 -5.82 7.86
C SER A 453 -20.31 -5.02 8.42
N CYS A 454 -20.09 -3.72 8.60
CA CYS A 454 -21.01 -2.81 9.28
C CYS A 454 -21.39 -1.67 8.35
N THR A 455 -22.66 -1.27 8.38
CA THR A 455 -23.20 -0.15 7.61
C THR A 455 -23.95 0.80 8.53
N GLY A 456 -23.99 2.08 8.18
CA GLY A 456 -24.66 3.10 8.96
C GLY A 456 -24.33 4.51 8.50
N THR A 457 -24.06 5.43 9.42
CA THR A 457 -23.75 6.82 9.11
C THR A 457 -22.45 7.30 9.77
N ALA A 458 -21.77 8.20 9.08
CA ALA A 458 -20.57 8.89 9.54
C ALA A 458 -20.91 10.36 9.76
N GLN A 459 -20.46 10.93 10.88
CA GLN A 459 -20.76 12.30 11.28
C GLN A 459 -19.48 13.09 11.55
N LYS A 460 -19.43 14.34 11.06
CA LYS A 460 -18.33 15.29 11.28
C LYS A 460 -18.82 16.72 11.10
N ASP A 461 -18.49 17.62 12.03
CA ASP A 461 -18.80 19.06 11.93
C ASP A 461 -20.28 19.36 11.57
N GLY A 462 -21.22 18.54 12.05
CA GLY A 462 -22.66 18.66 11.76
C GLY A 462 -23.11 18.14 10.38
N ARG A 463 -22.21 17.56 9.59
CA ARG A 463 -22.53 16.82 8.35
C ARG A 463 -22.65 15.33 8.63
N GLU A 464 -23.60 14.69 7.96
CA GLU A 464 -23.85 13.25 8.07
C GLU A 464 -23.89 12.62 6.68
N THR A 465 -23.18 11.50 6.50
CA THR A 465 -23.16 10.73 5.26
C THR A 465 -23.29 9.24 5.55
N ALA A 466 -23.72 8.46 4.55
CA ALA A 466 -23.74 7.01 4.72
C ALA A 466 -22.31 6.45 4.79
N ALA A 467 -22.12 5.46 5.65
CA ALA A 467 -20.85 4.83 5.90
C ALA A 467 -20.94 3.30 5.86
N ALA A 468 -19.89 2.65 5.36
CA ALA A 468 -19.68 1.22 5.42
C ALA A 468 -18.27 0.96 5.94
N LEU A 469 -18.11 0.06 6.90
CA LEU A 469 -16.82 -0.25 7.49
C LEU A 469 -16.66 -1.74 7.71
N GLU A 470 -15.44 -2.23 7.59
CA GLU A 470 -15.09 -3.63 7.82
C GLU A 470 -13.88 -3.74 8.74
N PHE A 471 -13.85 -4.77 9.58
CA PHE A 471 -12.71 -5.11 10.43
C PHE A 471 -12.68 -6.60 10.79
N PRO A 472 -11.53 -7.17 11.19
CA PRO A 472 -11.42 -8.58 11.58
C PRO A 472 -12.38 -8.95 12.73
N ALA A 473 -13.00 -10.12 12.64
CA ALA A 473 -13.93 -10.62 13.66
C ALA A 473 -13.32 -11.68 14.60
N PHE A 474 -12.00 -11.79 14.64
CA PHE A 474 -11.29 -12.84 15.39
C PHE A 474 -10.05 -12.26 16.09
N TYR A 475 -9.59 -12.95 17.14
CA TYR A 475 -8.41 -12.58 17.93
C TYR A 475 -7.07 -12.82 17.24
#